data_AF-A0A2D9T942-F1
#
_entry.id   AF-A0A2D9T942-F1
#
_cell.length_a   1.000
_cell.length_b   1.000
_cell.length_c   1.000
_cell.angle_alpha   90.00
_cell.angle_beta   90.00
_cell.angle_gamma   90.00
#
_symmetry.space_group_name_H-M   'P 1'
#
loop_
_entity.id
_entity.type
_entity.pdbx_description
1 polymer ?
#
loop_
_entity_poly.entity_id
_entity_poly.type
_entity_poly.pdbx_seq_one_letter_code
_entity_poly.pdbx_strand_id
1 'polypeptide(L)'
;MNRCVSALASSSRSTRRAGRRRMGSPMGAIFNTAMCSGLRLSTSRFGATSVRDRFGLDTGANTFQHTCVSLPTHTLRSDDMKKPTRREQKRLETTERILDAAMQLLTEDGYEAFTIARLARELNYAVGALYRYFKGKDAILAALQLRIVDRIDRDLAVVGELVERRVVRDTLDSKTAAVLHVWASIGVYESLTRRHPMHHKLLSLSLGDPRELIANEVVDAGVLEPLGQVLGRLTARLDQAVEVGAFVPGEGRQRTMVLWGSSQGVMQLRKLGRFEPLLGDRALADELYQGLFAGWGAPAETLEVARRAVHEVLLQLGTPAES
;
A
#
# COMPACT_ATOMS: atom_id res chain seq x y z
N MET A 1 11.85 60.60 -9.29
CA MET A 1 11.72 61.26 -10.60
C MET A 1 11.72 60.20 -11.69
N ASN A 2 10.68 60.23 -12.53
CA ASN A 2 10.52 59.77 -13.92
C ASN A 2 11.00 58.34 -14.31
N ARG A 3 10.12 57.39 -14.65
CA ARG A 3 9.22 57.24 -15.83
C ARG A 3 9.93 57.21 -17.19
N CYS A 4 9.67 56.12 -17.93
CA CYS A 4 9.42 55.94 -19.39
C CYS A 4 9.94 54.53 -19.78
N VAL A 5 9.15 53.50 -20.09
CA VAL A 5 8.10 53.31 -21.12
C VAL A 5 8.56 53.64 -22.54
N SER A 6 8.67 52.57 -23.34
CA SER A 6 8.31 52.41 -24.77
C SER A 6 9.36 51.59 -25.51
N ALA A 7 9.11 50.90 -26.62
CA ALA A 7 7.98 50.17 -27.18
C ALA A 7 8.43 49.73 -28.59
N LEU A 8 7.92 48.58 -29.04
CA LEU A 8 7.51 48.28 -30.42
C LEU A 8 8.52 47.83 -31.51
N ALA A 9 7.97 46.87 -32.28
CA ALA A 9 8.10 46.61 -33.71
C ALA A 9 9.28 45.75 -34.19
N SER A 10 9.18 44.92 -35.24
CA SER A 10 8.17 44.04 -35.86
C SER A 10 8.80 43.57 -37.19
N SER A 11 8.41 42.37 -37.67
CA SER A 11 8.57 41.90 -39.08
C SER A 11 10.01 41.54 -39.52
N SER A 12 10.31 40.64 -40.47
CA SER A 12 9.57 39.72 -41.33
C SER A 12 10.58 38.88 -42.17
N ARG A 13 10.11 37.73 -42.71
CA ARG A 13 10.52 37.06 -43.98
C ARG A 13 11.92 36.42 -44.06
N SER A 14 12.01 35.09 -44.17
CA SER A 14 11.90 34.26 -45.41
C SER A 14 13.26 33.90 -45.99
N THR A 15 13.58 32.59 -46.10
CA THR A 15 13.96 31.97 -47.38
C THR A 15 14.07 30.44 -47.27
N ARG A 16 13.53 29.77 -48.28
CA ARG A 16 13.58 28.32 -48.54
C ARG A 16 14.99 27.88 -48.92
N ARG A 17 15.35 26.63 -48.62
CA ARG A 17 16.07 25.79 -49.59
C ARG A 17 15.69 24.31 -49.44
N ALA A 18 15.23 23.77 -50.56
CA ALA A 18 14.88 22.37 -50.76
C ALA A 18 16.13 21.51 -51.02
N GLY A 19 16.12 20.27 -50.54
CA GLY A 19 17.06 19.21 -50.90
C GLY A 19 16.31 17.88 -51.06
N ARG A 20 16.38 17.31 -52.25
CA ARG A 20 15.60 16.16 -52.74
C ARG A 20 16.00 14.80 -52.14
N ARG A 21 14.97 14.00 -51.85
CA ARG A 21 14.72 12.57 -52.18
C ARG A 21 15.90 11.58 -52.20
N ARG A 22 15.75 10.48 -51.44
CA ARG A 22 15.87 9.12 -51.99
C ARG A 22 14.81 8.20 -51.39
N MET A 23 14.32 7.32 -52.26
CA MET A 23 13.17 6.44 -52.14
C MET A 23 13.73 5.01 -52.10
N GLY A 24 13.27 4.18 -51.16
CA GLY A 24 13.58 2.76 -51.04
C GLY A 24 12.42 2.08 -50.32
N SER A 25 11.86 1.06 -50.97
CA SER A 25 10.53 0.46 -50.75
C SER A 25 10.57 -0.75 -49.76
N PRO A 26 9.48 -1.52 -49.52
CA PRO A 26 9.03 -1.89 -48.17
C PRO A 26 9.04 -3.41 -47.88
N MET A 27 8.97 -3.79 -46.59
CA MET A 27 8.47 -5.09 -46.08
C MET A 27 8.18 -4.89 -44.58
N GLY A 28 7.11 -5.35 -43.94
CA GLY A 28 5.90 -6.07 -44.31
C GLY A 28 5.17 -6.39 -42.99
N ALA A 29 3.89 -6.81 -43.09
CA ALA A 29 3.14 -7.59 -42.08
C ALA A 29 2.63 -6.78 -40.85
N ILE A 30 1.38 -6.83 -40.35
CA ILE A 30 0.21 -7.72 -40.49
C ILE A 30 -1.04 -6.92 -40.05
N PHE A 31 -2.16 -7.15 -40.75
CA PHE A 31 -3.52 -6.71 -40.41
C PHE A 31 -4.03 -7.34 -39.09
N ASN A 32 -4.79 -6.60 -38.29
CA ASN A 32 -5.80 -7.22 -37.42
C ASN A 32 -7.11 -6.42 -37.46
N THR A 33 -8.10 -7.01 -38.12
CA THR A 33 -9.47 -6.52 -38.26
C THR A 33 -10.33 -7.30 -37.27
N ALA A 34 -10.84 -6.66 -36.22
CA ALA A 34 -11.84 -7.26 -35.35
C ALA A 34 -13.25 -6.78 -35.76
N MET A 35 -14.01 -7.69 -36.36
CA MET A 35 -15.47 -7.60 -36.53
C MET A 35 -16.14 -7.76 -35.15
N CYS A 36 -16.95 -6.78 -34.74
CA CYS A 36 -17.94 -6.94 -33.68
C CYS A 36 -19.33 -6.95 -34.31
N SER A 37 -19.92 -8.14 -34.42
CA SER A 37 -21.33 -8.35 -34.76
C SER A 37 -22.14 -8.42 -33.47
N GLY A 38 -23.22 -7.64 -33.42
CA GLY A 38 -23.97 -7.35 -32.21
C GLY A 38 -24.96 -8.42 -31.75
N LEU A 39 -25.45 -8.22 -30.52
CA LEU A 39 -26.67 -8.79 -29.99
C LEU A 39 -27.37 -7.72 -29.14
N ARG A 40 -28.60 -7.37 -29.56
CA ARG A 40 -29.54 -6.52 -28.83
C ARG A 40 -30.42 -7.40 -27.94
N LEU A 41 -30.56 -7.07 -26.66
CA LEU A 41 -31.71 -7.43 -25.82
C LEU A 41 -31.96 -6.24 -24.88
N SER A 42 -33.02 -5.46 -25.13
CA SER A 42 -34.33 -5.55 -24.48
C SER A 42 -34.35 -4.89 -23.09
N THR A 43 -34.85 -3.65 -23.06
CA THR A 43 -35.14 -2.88 -21.84
C THR A 43 -36.53 -3.24 -21.32
N SER A 44 -36.62 -3.84 -20.13
CA SER A 44 -37.86 -3.88 -19.33
C SER A 44 -37.82 -2.85 -18.21
N ARG A 45 -38.89 -2.05 -18.14
CA ARG A 45 -39.19 -1.01 -17.15
C ARG A 45 -39.49 -1.60 -15.76
N PHE A 46 -39.57 -0.70 -14.78
CA PHE A 46 -39.95 -0.80 -13.35
C PHE A 46 -38.76 -0.73 -12.40
N GLY A 47 -38.68 0.17 -11.41
CA GLY A 47 -39.48 1.32 -11.00
C GLY A 47 -38.75 1.92 -9.79
N ALA A 48 -38.25 3.14 -9.92
CA ALA A 48 -37.44 3.79 -8.88
C ALA A 48 -38.28 4.84 -8.14
N THR A 49 -38.52 4.63 -6.86
CA THR A 49 -38.95 5.68 -5.93
C THR A 49 -37.71 6.33 -5.32
N SER A 50 -37.68 7.65 -5.41
CA SER A 50 -36.56 8.57 -5.16
C SER A 50 -36.14 8.64 -3.69
N VAL A 51 -34.81 8.57 -3.46
CA VAL A 51 -34.10 9.33 -2.42
C VAL A 51 -32.84 9.91 -3.08
N ARG A 52 -33.02 10.93 -3.90
CA ARG A 52 -31.94 11.79 -4.43
C ARG A 52 -32.23 13.21 -3.97
N ASP A 53 -31.45 13.70 -3.02
CA ASP A 53 -31.01 15.10 -2.91
C ASP A 53 -30.12 15.29 -1.68
N ARG A 54 -28.83 15.02 -1.86
CA ARG A 54 -27.72 15.67 -1.17
C ARG A 54 -26.45 15.27 -1.90
N PHE A 55 -25.60 16.25 -2.23
CA PHE A 55 -24.42 16.17 -3.10
C PHE A 55 -24.74 16.34 -4.59
N GLY A 56 -24.86 17.61 -5.00
CA GLY A 56 -24.88 18.03 -6.39
C GLY A 56 -23.55 17.72 -7.08
N LEU A 57 -23.50 16.56 -7.71
CA LEU A 57 -22.53 16.22 -8.75
C LEU A 57 -23.33 15.83 -9.99
N ASP A 58 -23.28 16.70 -11.00
CA ASP A 58 -23.84 16.48 -12.33
C ASP A 58 -23.29 15.18 -12.92
N THR A 59 -24.11 14.12 -13.00
CA THR A 59 -23.77 12.94 -13.79
C THR A 59 -24.17 13.17 -15.24
N GLY A 60 -23.29 13.84 -15.98
CA GLY A 60 -23.30 13.79 -17.44
C GLY A 60 -22.90 12.39 -17.90
N ALA A 61 -23.86 11.67 -18.48
CA ALA A 61 -23.58 10.45 -19.22
C ALA A 61 -22.67 10.80 -20.40
N ASN A 62 -21.41 10.35 -20.36
CA ASN A 62 -20.52 10.47 -21.51
C ASN A 62 -19.87 9.14 -21.83
N THR A 63 -20.07 8.77 -23.09
CA THR A 63 -19.61 7.62 -23.84
C THR A 63 -18.10 7.48 -23.73
N PHE A 64 -17.60 6.44 -23.06
CA PHE A 64 -16.17 6.13 -23.05
C PHE A 64 -15.76 5.56 -24.41
N GLN A 65 -15.21 6.42 -25.27
CA GLN A 65 -14.33 6.00 -26.36
C GLN A 65 -13.03 5.49 -25.73
N HIS A 66 -12.65 4.27 -26.07
CA HIS A 66 -11.34 3.69 -25.76
C HIS A 66 -10.25 4.47 -26.50
N THR A 67 -9.69 5.48 -25.86
CA THR A 67 -8.43 6.08 -26.29
C THR A 67 -7.31 5.28 -25.62
N CYS A 68 -6.63 4.42 -26.39
CA CYS A 68 -5.40 3.78 -25.94
C CYS A 68 -4.36 4.87 -25.67
N VAL A 69 -4.14 5.21 -24.40
CA VAL A 69 -3.00 6.03 -23.97
C VAL A 69 -1.79 5.12 -23.94
N SER A 70 -0.90 5.29 -24.92
CA SER A 70 0.44 4.72 -24.89
C SER A 70 1.24 5.38 -23.78
N LEU A 71 1.37 4.70 -22.64
CA LEU A 71 2.27 5.10 -21.56
C LEU A 71 3.71 4.94 -22.06
N PRO A 72 4.57 5.98 -21.96
CA PRO A 72 5.98 5.83 -22.28
C PRO A 72 6.62 4.85 -21.30
N THR A 73 7.11 3.73 -21.83
CA THR A 73 7.91 2.74 -21.08
C THR A 73 9.29 3.34 -20.85
N HIS A 74 9.43 4.21 -19.85
CA HIS A 74 10.76 4.53 -19.34
C HIS A 74 11.20 3.36 -18.47
N THR A 75 11.92 2.42 -19.08
CA THR A 75 12.73 1.45 -18.37
C THR A 75 13.75 2.22 -17.53
N LEU A 76 13.53 2.29 -16.22
CA LEU A 76 14.57 2.75 -15.30
C LEU A 76 15.66 1.68 -15.30
N ARG A 77 16.75 1.95 -16.03
CA ARG A 77 17.99 1.18 -15.93
C ARG A 77 18.45 1.20 -14.47
N SER A 78 18.70 0.02 -13.93
CA SER A 78 19.34 -0.25 -12.64
C SER A 78 20.82 0.14 -12.56
N ASP A 79 21.30 1.01 -13.45
CA ASP A 79 22.69 1.46 -13.56
C ASP A 79 22.83 2.87 -12.94
N ASP A 80 23.00 2.94 -11.61
CA ASP A 80 23.70 4.01 -10.83
C ASP A 80 23.19 4.18 -9.37
N MET A 81 23.04 3.08 -8.62
CA MET A 81 22.96 3.20 -7.14
C MET A 81 24.36 3.46 -6.58
N LYS A 82 24.79 4.73 -6.61
CA LYS A 82 26.07 5.17 -6.04
C LYS A 82 26.08 4.88 -4.53
N LYS A 83 27.05 4.07 -4.06
CA LYS A 83 27.18 3.74 -2.63
C LYS A 83 27.27 5.03 -1.80
N PRO A 84 26.54 5.13 -0.66
CA PRO A 84 26.52 6.35 0.14
C PRO A 84 27.93 6.70 0.63
N THR A 85 28.23 7.98 0.62
CA THR A 85 29.46 8.51 1.20
C THR A 85 29.49 8.24 2.71
N ARG A 86 30.68 8.22 3.33
CA ARG A 86 30.80 8.06 4.80
C ARG A 86 29.96 9.08 5.58
N ARG A 87 29.78 10.29 5.04
CA ARG A 87 28.96 11.34 5.64
C ARG A 87 27.46 11.03 5.56
N GLU A 88 27.00 10.51 4.42
CA GLU A 88 25.60 10.08 4.25
C GLU A 88 25.31 8.86 5.12
N GLN A 89 26.22 7.90 5.17
CA GLN A 89 26.10 6.73 6.03
C GLN A 89 25.96 7.12 7.51
N LYS A 90 26.84 8.00 8.00
CA LYS A 90 26.75 8.52 9.38
C LYS A 90 25.46 9.30 9.64
N ARG A 91 24.95 10.02 8.63
CA ARG A 91 23.66 10.71 8.72
C ARG A 91 22.52 9.71 8.84
N LEU A 92 22.49 8.65 8.04
CA LEU A 92 21.49 7.58 8.09
C LEU A 92 21.51 6.86 9.46
N GLU A 93 22.70 6.48 9.94
CA GLU A 93 22.86 5.87 11.27
C GLU A 93 22.32 6.76 12.39
N THR A 94 22.56 8.08 12.29
CA THR A 94 22.04 9.03 13.29
C THR A 94 20.53 9.19 13.16
N THR A 95 20.00 9.23 11.94
CA THR A 95 18.55 9.25 11.69
C THR A 95 17.87 8.04 12.31
N GLU A 96 18.39 6.82 12.08
CA GLU A 96 17.82 5.60 12.67
C GLU A 96 17.84 5.63 14.19
N ARG A 97 18.96 6.05 14.81
CA ARG A 97 19.03 6.23 16.26
C ARG A 97 17.99 7.21 16.81
N ILE A 98 17.70 8.29 16.07
CA ILE A 98 16.66 9.24 16.46
C ILE A 98 15.27 8.57 16.38
N LEU A 99 15.01 7.81 15.33
CA LEU A 99 13.75 7.09 15.14
C LEU A 99 13.55 6.00 16.19
N ASP A 100 14.59 5.26 16.57
CA ASP A 100 14.52 4.23 17.61
C ASP A 100 14.13 4.83 18.97
N ALA A 101 14.81 5.91 19.39
CA ALA A 101 14.47 6.61 20.63
C ALA A 101 13.08 7.24 20.57
N ALA A 102 12.66 7.77 19.42
CA ALA A 102 11.32 8.31 19.25
C ALA A 102 10.24 7.21 19.37
N MET A 103 10.47 6.04 18.77
CA MET A 103 9.58 4.88 18.86
C MET A 103 9.45 4.44 20.32
N GLN A 104 10.54 4.37 21.08
CA GLN A 104 10.54 4.06 22.51
C GLN A 104 9.65 5.01 23.30
N LEU A 105 9.93 6.32 23.24
CA LEU A 105 9.16 7.34 23.94
C LEU A 105 7.66 7.31 23.58
N LEU A 106 7.33 7.15 22.30
CA LEU A 106 5.92 7.08 21.85
C LEU A 106 5.20 5.86 22.41
N THR A 107 5.89 4.71 22.48
CA THR A 107 5.28 3.48 22.96
C THR A 107 5.21 3.38 24.46
N GLU A 108 6.10 4.03 25.22
CA GLU A 108 6.08 3.99 26.68
C GLU A 108 5.15 5.05 27.26
N ASP A 109 5.25 6.30 26.78
CA ASP A 109 4.58 7.45 27.39
C ASP A 109 3.39 7.98 26.58
N GLY A 110 3.20 7.50 25.35
CA GLY A 110 2.13 7.93 24.45
C GLY A 110 2.43 9.22 23.68
N TYR A 111 1.48 9.60 22.81
CA TYR A 111 1.63 10.73 21.88
C TYR A 111 1.82 12.08 22.56
N GLU A 112 1.12 12.33 23.66
CA GLU A 112 1.12 13.63 24.36
C GLU A 112 2.48 13.91 25.03
N ALA A 113 3.10 12.87 25.58
CA ALA A 113 4.38 12.97 26.29
C ALA A 113 5.59 13.03 25.33
N PHE A 114 5.39 12.78 24.03
CA PHE A 114 6.43 12.85 23.01
C PHE A 114 6.68 14.30 22.57
N THR A 115 7.87 14.83 22.90
CA THR A 115 8.35 16.17 22.51
C THR A 115 9.78 16.14 22.00
N ILE A 116 10.14 17.06 21.11
CA ILE A 116 11.53 17.19 20.60
C ILE A 116 12.53 17.45 21.74
N ALA A 117 12.14 18.22 22.76
CA ALA A 117 13.00 18.49 23.90
C ALA A 117 13.29 17.23 24.73
N ARG A 118 12.27 16.38 24.95
CA ARG A 118 12.43 15.10 25.65
C ARG A 118 13.29 14.14 24.83
N LEU A 119 13.02 14.02 23.53
CA LEU A 119 13.82 13.19 22.62
C LEU A 119 15.29 13.63 22.57
N ALA A 120 15.55 14.94 22.55
CA ALA A 120 16.90 15.48 22.57
C ALA A 120 17.63 15.10 23.87
N ARG A 121 16.93 15.18 25.01
CA ARG A 121 17.48 14.78 26.32
C ARG A 121 17.81 13.29 26.35
N GLU A 122 16.91 12.44 25.86
CA GLU A 122 17.11 10.99 25.80
C GLU A 122 18.35 10.62 24.96
N LEU A 123 18.54 11.31 23.84
CA LEU A 123 19.66 11.09 22.93
C LEU A 123 20.96 11.80 23.35
N ASN A 124 20.96 12.56 24.46
CA ASN A 124 22.04 13.46 24.87
C ASN A 124 22.45 14.47 23.78
N TYR A 125 21.47 14.97 23.02
CA TYR A 125 21.66 15.95 21.94
C TYR A 125 21.15 17.32 22.37
N ALA A 126 21.75 18.38 21.80
CA ALA A 126 21.14 19.70 21.85
C ALA A 126 19.85 19.69 21.01
N VAL A 127 18.79 20.37 21.47
CA VAL A 127 17.51 20.49 20.75
C VAL A 127 17.72 20.97 19.30
N GLY A 128 18.57 21.99 19.11
CA GLY A 128 18.94 22.51 17.78
C GLY A 128 19.60 21.47 16.86
N ALA A 129 20.26 20.45 17.42
CA ALA A 129 20.87 19.39 16.63
C ALA A 129 19.83 18.46 16.00
N LEU A 130 18.71 18.18 16.68
CA LEU A 130 17.61 17.38 16.13
C LEU A 130 16.91 18.08 14.96
N TYR A 131 16.80 19.41 15.01
CA TYR A 131 16.23 20.20 13.91
C TYR A 131 17.03 20.12 12.60
N ARG A 132 18.28 19.65 12.64
CA ARG A 132 19.09 19.37 11.44
C ARG A 132 18.67 18.10 10.72
N TYR A 133 17.99 17.19 11.42
CA TYR A 133 17.50 15.91 10.88
C TYR A 133 16.02 15.98 10.56
N PHE A 134 15.21 16.53 11.47
CA PHE A 134 13.77 16.59 11.36
C PHE A 134 13.23 17.98 11.64
N LYS A 135 12.31 18.46 10.79
CA LYS A 135 11.68 19.78 10.93
C LYS A 135 10.52 19.78 11.94
N GLY A 136 10.73 19.21 13.13
CA GLY A 136 9.71 19.13 14.18
C GLY A 136 9.20 17.71 14.44
N LYS A 137 8.21 17.62 15.33
CA LYS A 137 7.63 16.36 15.84
C LYS A 137 6.99 15.56 14.73
N ASP A 138 6.22 16.21 13.86
CA ASP A 138 5.41 15.53 12.85
C ASP A 138 6.26 14.92 11.74
N ALA A 139 7.39 15.55 11.39
CA ALA A 139 8.38 14.97 10.49
C ALA A 139 9.00 13.67 11.04
N ILE A 140 9.13 13.55 12.37
CA ILE A 140 9.59 12.31 13.01
C ILE A 140 8.49 11.26 12.95
N LEU A 141 7.25 11.64 13.28
CA LEU A 141 6.10 10.72 13.23
C LEU A 141 5.88 10.15 11.82
N ALA A 142 5.92 10.99 10.79
CA ALA A 142 5.82 10.56 9.41
C ALA A 142 6.95 9.61 9.01
N ALA A 143 8.19 9.90 9.41
CA ALA A 143 9.32 9.02 9.15
C ALA A 143 9.19 7.66 9.85
N LEU A 144 8.66 7.63 11.08
CA LEU A 144 8.34 6.37 11.77
C LEU A 144 7.28 5.56 11.02
N GLN A 145 6.23 6.21 10.51
CA GLN A 145 5.21 5.53 9.73
C GLN A 145 5.76 4.98 8.42
N LEU A 146 6.57 5.74 7.69
CA LEU A 146 7.24 5.25 6.48
C LEU A 146 8.11 4.03 6.77
N ARG A 147 8.88 4.06 7.87
CA ARG A 147 9.69 2.92 8.31
C ARG A 147 8.84 1.68 8.60
N ILE A 148 7.65 1.85 9.19
CA ILE A 148 6.72 0.74 9.44
C ILE A 148 6.14 0.20 8.13
N VAL A 149 5.68 1.08 7.24
CA VAL A 149 5.12 0.70 5.93
C VAL A 149 6.17 -0.07 5.11
N ASP A 150 7.40 0.45 5.04
CA ASP A 150 8.54 -0.20 4.38
C ASP A 150 8.88 -1.56 5.01
N ARG A 151 8.78 -1.68 6.34
CA ARG A 151 8.94 -2.98 7.01
C ARG A 151 7.86 -3.98 6.60
N ILE A 152 6.59 -3.55 6.58
CA ILE A 152 5.46 -4.40 6.14
C ILE A 152 5.65 -4.80 4.68
N ASP A 153 6.06 -3.87 3.83
CA ASP A 153 6.29 -4.10 2.40
C ASP A 153 7.34 -5.19 2.15
N ARG A 154 8.47 -5.11 2.86
CA ARG A 154 9.52 -6.14 2.83
C ARG A 154 9.03 -7.48 3.33
N ASP A 155 8.31 -7.50 4.45
CA ASP A 155 7.79 -8.74 5.02
C ASP A 155 6.76 -9.39 4.08
N LEU A 156 5.91 -8.60 3.39
CA LEU A 156 5.00 -9.10 2.36
C LEU A 156 5.73 -9.71 1.16
N ALA A 157 6.85 -9.13 0.73
CA ALA A 157 7.67 -9.68 -0.34
C ALA A 157 8.25 -11.05 0.06
N VAL A 158 8.85 -11.15 1.25
CA VAL A 158 9.40 -12.40 1.79
C VAL A 158 8.33 -13.48 1.94
N VAL A 159 7.16 -13.11 2.47
CA VAL A 159 6.03 -14.06 2.60
C VAL A 159 5.51 -14.48 1.23
N GLY A 160 5.45 -13.59 0.26
CA GLY A 160 5.11 -13.93 -1.12
C GLY A 160 5.98 -15.07 -1.63
N GLU A 161 7.31 -14.94 -1.54
CA GLU A 161 8.24 -15.99 -1.96
C GLU A 161 8.11 -17.29 -1.16
N LEU A 162 7.86 -17.21 0.15
CA LEU A 162 7.61 -18.37 1.00
C LEU A 162 6.36 -19.14 0.56
N VAL A 163 5.29 -18.42 0.20
CA VAL A 163 4.07 -19.02 -0.34
C VAL A 163 4.36 -19.70 -1.68
N GLU A 164 5.05 -19.04 -2.62
CA GLU A 164 5.37 -19.65 -3.92
C GLU A 164 6.16 -20.95 -3.76
N ARG A 165 7.16 -20.98 -2.86
CA ARG A 165 7.91 -22.21 -2.54
C ARG A 165 7.00 -23.32 -2.00
N ARG A 166 6.01 -22.97 -1.16
CA ARG A 166 5.03 -23.93 -0.62
C ARG A 166 4.10 -24.44 -1.72
N VAL A 167 3.59 -23.56 -2.57
CA VAL A 167 2.71 -23.91 -3.70
C VAL A 167 3.38 -24.95 -4.59
N VAL A 168 4.65 -24.74 -4.95
CA VAL A 168 5.42 -25.69 -5.77
C VAL A 168 5.68 -27.00 -5.02
N ARG A 169 6.13 -26.94 -3.76
CA ARG A 169 6.46 -28.15 -2.98
C ARG A 169 5.25 -29.06 -2.77
N ASP A 170 4.11 -28.48 -2.41
CA ASP A 170 2.92 -29.22 -2.02
C ASP A 170 1.98 -29.44 -3.22
N THR A 171 2.32 -28.93 -4.41
CA THR A 171 1.50 -29.02 -5.62
C THR A 171 0.09 -28.42 -5.43
N LEU A 172 0.02 -27.27 -4.76
CA LEU A 172 -1.26 -26.61 -4.46
C LEU A 172 -1.92 -26.14 -5.75
N ASP A 173 -3.23 -26.37 -5.89
CA ASP A 173 -4.00 -25.85 -7.00
C ASP A 173 -4.07 -24.31 -6.97
N SER A 174 -4.45 -23.69 -8.10
CA SER A 174 -4.47 -22.23 -8.24
C SER A 174 -5.40 -21.53 -7.25
N LYS A 175 -6.51 -22.16 -6.83
CA LYS A 175 -7.43 -21.57 -5.86
C LYS A 175 -6.83 -21.59 -4.46
N THR A 176 -6.24 -22.73 -4.08
CA THR A 176 -5.57 -22.86 -2.79
C THR A 176 -4.36 -21.94 -2.68
N ALA A 177 -3.57 -21.80 -3.75
CA ALA A 177 -2.48 -20.84 -3.81
C ALA A 177 -2.98 -19.39 -3.62
N ALA A 178 -4.05 -18.99 -4.31
CA ALA A 178 -4.59 -17.64 -4.22
C ALA A 178 -5.11 -17.31 -2.81
N VAL A 179 -5.85 -18.23 -2.19
CA VAL A 179 -6.33 -18.06 -0.80
C VAL A 179 -5.15 -17.99 0.18
N LEU A 180 -4.14 -18.85 0.01
CA LEU A 180 -2.93 -18.84 0.84
C LEU A 180 -2.18 -17.51 0.73
N HIS A 181 -2.06 -16.91 -0.46
CA HIS A 181 -1.45 -15.58 -0.61
C HIS A 181 -2.21 -14.49 0.13
N VAL A 182 -3.54 -14.48 0.07
CA VAL A 182 -4.37 -13.49 0.78
C VAL A 182 -4.22 -13.67 2.29
N TRP A 183 -4.33 -14.91 2.78
CA TRP A 183 -4.20 -15.21 4.21
C TRP A 183 -2.81 -14.88 4.75
N ALA A 184 -1.76 -15.25 4.01
CA ALA A 184 -0.39 -14.97 4.42
C ALA A 184 -0.12 -13.46 4.43
N SER A 185 -0.68 -12.70 3.47
CA SER A 185 -0.54 -11.24 3.42
C SER A 185 -1.16 -10.55 4.64
N ILE A 186 -2.40 -10.90 5.02
CA ILE A 186 -2.99 -10.33 6.24
C ILE A 186 -2.28 -10.84 7.51
N GLY A 187 -1.79 -12.08 7.51
CA GLY A 187 -1.01 -12.63 8.60
C GLY A 187 0.34 -11.92 8.84
N VAL A 188 0.93 -11.28 7.82
CA VAL A 188 2.08 -10.39 7.99
C VAL A 188 1.72 -9.23 8.93
N TYR A 189 0.57 -8.59 8.71
CA TYR A 189 0.08 -7.51 9.55
C TYR A 189 -0.12 -7.97 10.99
N GLU A 190 -0.76 -9.11 11.19
CA GLU A 190 -0.99 -9.65 12.55
C GLU A 190 0.30 -9.96 13.29
N SER A 191 1.26 -10.55 12.57
CA SER A 191 2.53 -10.98 13.13
C SER A 191 3.34 -9.81 13.70
N LEU A 192 3.03 -8.56 13.32
CA LEU A 192 3.64 -7.37 13.91
C LEU A 192 3.44 -7.32 15.43
N THR A 193 2.33 -7.82 15.96
CA THR A 193 2.08 -7.85 17.42
C THR A 193 3.16 -8.62 18.19
N ARG A 194 3.75 -9.65 17.56
CA ARG A 194 4.83 -10.46 18.16
C ARG A 194 6.21 -10.00 17.71
N ARG A 195 6.37 -9.68 16.42
CA ARG A 195 7.67 -9.37 15.81
C ARG A 195 8.08 -7.93 16.07
N HIS A 196 7.15 -7.00 15.96
CA HIS A 196 7.40 -5.55 16.05
C HIS A 196 6.31 -4.89 16.90
N PRO A 197 6.20 -5.21 18.20
CA PRO A 197 5.08 -4.78 19.04
C PRO A 197 4.95 -3.25 19.10
N MET A 198 6.07 -2.54 19.02
CA MET A 198 6.10 -1.07 18.99
C MET A 198 5.51 -0.51 17.68
N HIS A 199 5.83 -1.12 16.54
CA HIS A 199 5.25 -0.75 15.24
C HIS A 199 3.73 -0.97 15.24
N HIS A 200 3.28 -2.13 15.73
CA HIS A 200 1.86 -2.41 15.87
C HIS A 200 1.16 -1.40 16.78
N LYS A 201 1.75 -1.09 17.94
CA LYS A 201 1.21 -0.11 18.89
C LYS A 201 1.07 1.27 18.25
N LEU A 202 2.08 1.74 17.50
CA LEU A 202 2.02 3.03 16.83
C LEU A 202 0.92 3.08 15.78
N LEU A 203 0.81 2.05 14.92
CA LEU A 203 -0.26 1.95 13.93
C LEU A 203 -1.65 1.91 14.59
N SER A 204 -1.81 1.10 15.64
CA SER A 204 -3.08 0.98 16.35
C SER A 204 -3.50 2.31 16.99
N LEU A 205 -2.56 3.07 17.56
CA LEU A 205 -2.82 4.41 18.10
C LEU A 205 -3.18 5.41 16.99
N SER A 206 -2.49 5.39 15.85
CA SER A 206 -2.80 6.28 14.71
C SER A 206 -4.16 6.01 14.06
N LEU A 207 -4.60 4.74 14.05
CA LEU A 207 -5.82 4.30 13.36
C LEU A 207 -7.05 4.22 14.27
N GLY A 208 -6.83 4.08 15.59
CA GLY A 208 -7.89 3.89 16.57
C GLY A 208 -8.33 5.17 17.31
N ASP A 209 -7.56 6.26 17.22
CA ASP A 209 -7.96 7.54 17.80
C ASP A 209 -8.82 8.32 16.78
N PRO A 210 -10.05 8.74 17.14
CA PRO A 210 -10.92 9.51 16.24
C PRO A 210 -10.41 10.93 15.96
N ARG A 211 -9.42 11.41 16.72
CA ARG A 211 -8.75 12.69 16.46
C ARG A 211 -7.75 12.52 15.33
N GLU A 212 -7.57 13.57 14.54
CA GLU A 212 -6.42 13.70 13.65
C GLU A 212 -5.16 13.89 14.51
N LEU A 213 -4.64 12.80 15.09
CA LEU A 213 -3.39 12.81 15.84
C LEU A 213 -2.18 13.19 14.97
N ILE A 214 -2.37 13.12 13.66
CA ILE A 214 -1.42 13.56 12.65
C ILE A 214 -2.19 14.50 11.75
N ALA A 215 -1.86 15.78 11.83
CA ALA A 215 -2.38 16.81 10.94
C ALA A 215 -1.92 16.53 9.49
N ASN A 216 -2.30 17.40 8.55
CA ASN A 216 -2.01 17.37 7.10
C ASN A 216 -0.58 16.96 6.66
N GLU A 217 0.38 16.83 7.57
CA GLU A 217 1.76 16.38 7.35
C GLU A 217 1.92 14.92 6.90
N VAL A 218 0.96 14.01 7.14
CA VAL A 218 0.98 12.67 6.49
C VAL A 218 0.78 12.76 4.98
N VAL A 219 0.00 13.75 4.54
CA VAL A 219 -0.17 14.09 3.13
C VAL A 219 1.11 14.74 2.61
N ASP A 220 1.66 15.72 3.34
CA ASP A 220 2.86 16.45 2.91
C ASP A 220 4.16 15.63 2.95
N ALA A 221 4.25 14.65 3.85
CA ALA A 221 5.40 13.73 3.96
C ALA A 221 5.30 12.53 3.02
N GLY A 222 4.21 12.41 2.25
CA GLY A 222 4.05 11.37 1.23
C GLY A 222 3.85 9.97 1.79
N VAL A 223 3.34 9.80 3.02
CA VAL A 223 3.10 8.48 3.64
C VAL A 223 1.97 7.72 2.94
N LEU A 224 0.99 8.44 2.41
CA LEU A 224 -0.21 7.87 1.80
C LEU A 224 0.10 7.02 0.55
N GLU A 225 1.10 7.39 -0.24
CA GLU A 225 1.45 6.65 -1.45
C GLU A 225 2.06 5.27 -1.10
N PRO A 226 3.12 5.16 -0.28
CA PRO A 226 3.63 3.87 0.18
C PRO A 226 2.58 3.02 0.90
N LEU A 227 1.74 3.63 1.74
CA LEU A 227 0.64 2.92 2.40
C LEU A 227 -0.37 2.38 1.37
N GLY A 228 -0.72 3.19 0.38
CA GLY A 228 -1.57 2.80 -0.74
C GLY A 228 -0.97 1.66 -1.57
N GLN A 229 0.35 1.64 -1.77
CA GLN A 229 1.05 0.54 -2.45
C GLN A 229 0.94 -0.76 -1.65
N VAL A 230 1.16 -0.73 -0.33
CA VAL A 230 1.01 -1.90 0.55
C VAL A 230 -0.42 -2.46 0.52
N LEU A 231 -1.43 -1.59 0.66
CA LEU A 231 -2.84 -2.00 0.58
C LEU A 231 -3.21 -2.48 -0.84
N GLY A 232 -2.63 -1.88 -1.86
CA GLY A 232 -2.80 -2.26 -3.26
C GLY A 232 -2.28 -3.66 -3.55
N ARG A 233 -1.18 -4.10 -2.90
CA ARG A 233 -0.71 -5.49 -3.01
C ARG A 233 -1.74 -6.49 -2.47
N LEU A 234 -2.36 -6.22 -1.32
CA LEU A 234 -3.43 -7.06 -0.78
C LEU A 234 -4.67 -7.05 -1.68
N THR A 235 -5.03 -5.88 -2.22
CA THR A 235 -6.12 -5.73 -3.20
C THR A 235 -5.87 -6.62 -4.42
N ALA A 236 -4.67 -6.56 -5.00
CA ALA A 236 -4.30 -7.39 -6.15
C ALA A 236 -4.36 -8.89 -5.86
N ARG A 237 -4.00 -9.34 -4.64
CA ARG A 237 -4.14 -10.75 -4.24
C ARG A 237 -5.61 -11.18 -4.13
N LEU A 238 -6.48 -10.31 -3.63
CA LEU A 238 -7.93 -10.54 -3.58
C LEU A 238 -8.53 -10.61 -4.99
N ASP A 239 -8.12 -9.72 -5.89
CA ASP A 239 -8.57 -9.72 -7.29
C ASP A 239 -8.11 -10.98 -8.02
N GLN A 240 -6.86 -11.41 -7.81
CA GLN A 240 -6.36 -12.67 -8.37
C GLN A 240 -7.16 -13.88 -7.90
N ALA A 241 -7.56 -13.90 -6.61
CA ALA A 241 -8.38 -14.96 -6.06
C ALA A 241 -9.79 -15.00 -6.68
N VAL A 242 -10.33 -13.84 -7.10
CA VAL A 242 -11.55 -13.78 -7.90
C VAL A 242 -11.32 -14.32 -9.32
N GLU A 243 -10.23 -13.90 -9.97
CA GLU A 243 -9.91 -14.30 -11.35
C GLU A 243 -9.77 -15.82 -11.51
N VAL A 244 -9.11 -16.50 -10.56
CA VAL A 244 -8.97 -17.97 -10.58
C VAL A 244 -10.21 -18.71 -10.05
N GLY A 245 -11.26 -17.99 -9.68
CA GLY A 245 -12.51 -18.56 -9.15
C GLY A 245 -12.36 -19.20 -7.77
N ALA A 246 -11.42 -18.71 -6.95
CA ALA A 246 -11.32 -19.05 -5.53
C ALA A 246 -12.29 -18.23 -4.68
N PHE A 247 -12.56 -16.98 -5.07
CA PHE A 247 -13.61 -16.15 -4.50
C PHE A 247 -14.64 -15.77 -5.57
N VAL A 248 -15.89 -15.52 -5.15
CA VAL A 248 -16.93 -14.95 -6.00
C VAL A 248 -16.59 -13.50 -6.38
N PRO A 249 -17.13 -12.97 -7.50
CA PRO A 249 -16.95 -11.57 -7.89
C PRO A 249 -17.23 -10.58 -6.77
N GLY A 250 -16.42 -9.53 -6.66
CA GLY A 250 -16.57 -8.47 -5.66
C GLY A 250 -15.45 -7.44 -5.78
N GLU A 251 -15.64 -6.26 -5.17
CA GLU A 251 -14.65 -5.18 -5.22
C GLU A 251 -13.47 -5.45 -4.28
N GLY A 252 -12.27 -5.67 -4.84
CA GLY A 252 -11.06 -5.97 -4.08
C GLY A 252 -10.69 -4.90 -3.04
N ARG A 253 -10.88 -3.62 -3.38
CA ARG A 253 -10.62 -2.50 -2.46
C ARG A 253 -11.54 -2.54 -1.24
N GLN A 254 -12.84 -2.79 -1.45
CA GLN A 254 -13.78 -2.94 -0.34
C GLN A 254 -13.42 -4.13 0.54
N ARG A 255 -13.10 -5.29 -0.06
CA ARG A 255 -12.65 -6.48 0.68
C ARG A 255 -11.37 -6.25 1.47
N THR A 256 -10.43 -5.48 0.92
CA THR A 256 -9.21 -5.07 1.62
C THR A 256 -9.55 -4.28 2.89
N MET A 257 -10.45 -3.30 2.79
CA MET A 257 -10.88 -2.51 3.95
C MET A 257 -11.61 -3.36 5.00
N VAL A 258 -12.47 -4.28 4.56
CA VAL A 258 -13.17 -5.21 5.46
C VAL A 258 -12.18 -6.14 6.18
N LEU A 259 -11.25 -6.75 5.43
CA LEU A 259 -10.26 -7.67 5.99
C LEU A 259 -9.36 -6.96 7.01
N TRP A 260 -8.86 -5.79 6.64
CA TRP A 260 -8.01 -4.99 7.51
C TRP A 260 -8.75 -4.46 8.74
N GLY A 261 -9.92 -3.84 8.57
CA GLY A 261 -10.70 -3.27 9.68
C GLY A 261 -11.18 -4.33 10.67
N SER A 262 -11.60 -5.51 10.20
CA SER A 262 -11.98 -6.62 11.07
C SER A 262 -10.78 -7.24 11.81
N SER A 263 -9.64 -7.39 11.13
CA SER A 263 -8.38 -7.84 11.72
C SER A 263 -7.97 -6.94 12.90
N GLN A 264 -8.02 -5.61 12.71
CA GLN A 264 -7.77 -4.63 13.78
C GLN A 264 -8.66 -4.85 15.00
N GLY A 265 -9.96 -5.07 14.78
CA GLY A 265 -10.93 -5.29 15.85
C GLY A 265 -10.59 -6.50 16.70
N VAL A 266 -10.31 -7.64 16.06
CA VAL A 266 -9.92 -8.88 16.74
C VAL A 266 -8.59 -8.70 17.49
N MET A 267 -7.63 -8.01 16.88
CA MET A 267 -6.32 -7.77 17.50
C MET A 267 -6.41 -6.93 18.79
N GLN A 268 -7.35 -6.00 18.88
CA GLN A 268 -7.58 -5.21 20.11
C GLN A 268 -8.09 -6.03 21.29
N LEU A 269 -8.76 -7.16 21.02
CA LEU A 269 -9.26 -8.06 22.05
C LEU A 269 -8.14 -8.91 22.68
N ARG A 270 -6.97 -9.01 22.05
CA ARG A 270 -5.88 -9.89 22.52
C ARG A 270 -5.40 -9.62 23.94
N LYS A 271 -5.42 -8.35 24.37
CA LYS A 271 -5.10 -7.96 25.76
C LYS A 271 -6.06 -8.54 26.80
N LEU A 272 -7.27 -8.89 26.39
CA LEU A 272 -8.28 -9.54 27.24
C LEU A 272 -8.07 -11.05 27.35
N GLY A 273 -7.11 -11.61 26.60
CA GLY A 273 -6.70 -13.01 26.69
C GLY A 273 -6.32 -13.47 28.10
N ARG A 274 -5.86 -12.54 28.95
CA ARG A 274 -5.58 -12.79 30.38
C ARG A 274 -6.83 -13.13 31.21
N PHE A 275 -8.01 -12.79 30.71
CA PHE A 275 -9.30 -13.05 31.34
C PHE A 275 -10.09 -14.14 30.60
N GLU A 276 -10.00 -14.16 29.27
CA GLU A 276 -10.67 -15.14 28.42
C GLU A 276 -9.67 -15.70 27.40
N PRO A 277 -9.15 -16.94 27.61
CA PRO A 277 -8.12 -17.55 26.78
C PRO A 277 -8.44 -17.54 25.28
N LEU A 278 -9.73 -17.64 24.90
CA LEU A 278 -10.18 -17.60 23.51
C LEU A 278 -9.78 -16.29 22.79
N LEU A 279 -9.64 -15.18 23.53
CA LEU A 279 -9.26 -13.89 22.98
C LEU A 279 -7.74 -13.72 22.84
N GLY A 280 -6.92 -14.53 23.50
CA GLY A 280 -5.47 -14.31 23.60
C GLY A 280 -4.65 -14.79 22.40
N ASP A 281 -5.12 -15.82 21.70
CA ASP A 281 -4.38 -16.47 20.62
C ASP A 281 -4.83 -16.01 19.22
N ARG A 282 -4.11 -16.47 18.19
CA ARG A 282 -4.44 -16.31 16.78
C ARG A 282 -5.75 -16.99 16.38
N ALA A 283 -6.25 -17.94 17.19
CA ALA A 283 -7.47 -18.69 16.90
C ALA A 283 -8.64 -17.78 16.48
N LEU A 284 -8.90 -16.69 17.20
CA LEU A 284 -10.01 -15.78 16.85
C LEU A 284 -9.81 -15.07 15.50
N ALA A 285 -8.57 -14.78 15.15
CA ALA A 285 -8.22 -14.17 13.87
C ALA A 285 -8.33 -15.18 12.72
N ASP A 286 -7.90 -16.42 12.94
CA ASP A 286 -8.08 -17.50 11.97
C ASP A 286 -9.58 -17.80 11.74
N GLU A 287 -10.40 -17.79 12.79
CA GLU A 287 -11.87 -17.89 12.67
C GLU A 287 -12.48 -16.73 11.88
N LEU A 288 -12.04 -15.49 12.13
CA LEU A 288 -12.46 -14.32 11.36
C LEU A 288 -12.14 -14.51 9.86
N TYR A 289 -10.91 -14.88 9.52
CA TYR A 289 -10.51 -15.04 8.13
C TYR A 289 -11.21 -16.20 7.45
N GLN A 290 -11.35 -17.33 8.14
CA GLN A 290 -12.10 -18.46 7.63
C GLN A 290 -13.55 -18.07 7.33
N GLY A 291 -14.22 -17.33 8.23
CA GLY A 291 -15.57 -16.82 8.02
C GLY A 291 -15.67 -15.86 6.84
N LEU A 292 -14.75 -14.90 6.72
CA LEU A 292 -14.72 -13.94 5.61
C LEU A 292 -14.47 -14.64 4.26
N PHE A 293 -13.48 -15.52 4.19
CA PHE A 293 -13.11 -16.20 2.95
C PHE A 293 -14.18 -17.20 2.51
N ALA A 294 -14.81 -17.92 3.45
CA ALA A 294 -15.97 -18.75 3.17
C ALA A 294 -17.16 -17.91 2.68
N GLY A 295 -17.42 -16.76 3.30
CA GLY A 295 -18.42 -15.80 2.86
C GLY A 295 -18.14 -15.20 1.47
N TRP A 296 -16.89 -15.17 1.05
CA TRP A 296 -16.47 -14.82 -0.31
C TRP A 296 -16.40 -16.03 -1.26
N GLY A 297 -16.86 -17.21 -0.83
CA GLY A 297 -17.05 -18.38 -1.68
C GLY A 297 -15.86 -19.33 -1.80
N ALA A 298 -14.85 -19.21 -0.93
CA ALA A 298 -13.76 -20.18 -0.90
C ALA A 298 -14.27 -21.58 -0.52
N PRO A 299 -13.88 -22.64 -1.26
CA PRO A 299 -14.21 -24.01 -0.90
C PRO A 299 -13.65 -24.39 0.47
N ALA A 300 -14.39 -25.19 1.23
CA ALA A 300 -13.98 -25.63 2.56
C ALA A 300 -12.61 -26.36 2.56
N GLU A 301 -12.40 -27.24 1.57
CA GLU A 301 -11.13 -27.96 1.39
C GLU A 301 -9.95 -27.00 1.16
N THR A 302 -10.14 -26.01 0.28
CA THR A 302 -9.15 -24.95 0.04
C THR A 302 -8.83 -24.18 1.32
N LEU A 303 -9.84 -23.82 2.11
CA LEU A 303 -9.65 -23.10 3.38
C LEU A 303 -8.87 -23.92 4.39
N GLU A 304 -9.17 -25.21 4.53
CA GLU A 304 -8.44 -26.08 5.45
C GLU A 304 -6.97 -26.21 5.09
N VAL A 305 -6.67 -26.43 3.81
CA VAL A 305 -5.28 -26.56 3.33
C VAL A 305 -4.53 -25.24 3.50
N ALA A 306 -5.13 -24.11 3.08
CA ALA A 306 -4.53 -22.79 3.22
C ALA A 306 -4.27 -22.42 4.69
N ARG A 307 -5.21 -22.72 5.61
CA ARG A 307 -5.07 -22.45 7.05
C ARG A 307 -3.90 -23.22 7.67
N ARG A 308 -3.68 -24.48 7.28
CA ARG A 308 -2.53 -25.26 7.77
C ARG A 308 -1.22 -24.70 7.22
N ALA A 309 -1.18 -24.40 5.92
CA ALA A 309 0.01 -23.89 5.26
C ALA A 309 0.43 -22.49 5.74
N VAL A 310 -0.53 -21.59 6.00
CA VAL A 310 -0.23 -20.20 6.38
C VAL A 310 0.49 -20.11 7.72
N HIS A 311 0.20 -21.01 8.66
CA HIS A 311 0.88 -21.06 9.95
C HIS A 311 2.38 -21.30 9.77
N GLU A 312 2.73 -22.32 8.97
CA GLU A 312 4.13 -22.68 8.69
C GLU A 312 4.87 -21.59 7.89
N VAL A 313 4.19 -20.95 6.94
CA VAL A 313 4.74 -19.82 6.18
C VAL A 313 5.10 -18.66 7.12
N LEU A 314 4.20 -18.31 8.04
CA LEU A 314 4.42 -17.18 8.94
C LEU A 314 5.42 -17.47 10.06
N LEU A 315 5.63 -18.73 10.43
CA LEU A 315 6.73 -19.12 11.31
C LEU A 315 8.10 -18.89 10.66
N GLN A 316 8.21 -19.12 9.34
CA GLN A 316 9.46 -18.92 8.59
C GLN A 316 9.83 -17.45 8.37
N LEU A 317 8.86 -16.53 8.49
CA LEU A 317 9.14 -15.09 8.50
C LEU A 317 10.02 -14.67 9.71
N GLY A 318 10.14 -15.54 10.73
CA GLY A 318 11.00 -15.37 11.90
C GLY A 318 10.49 -14.30 12.89
N THR A 319 11.08 -14.27 14.08
CA THR A 319 11.15 -13.05 14.90
C THR A 319 12.27 -12.18 14.35
N PRO A 320 12.19 -10.84 14.42
CA PRO A 320 13.24 -9.99 13.85
C PRO A 320 14.57 -10.35 14.50
N ALA A 321 15.64 -10.39 13.69
CA ALA A 321 16.97 -10.16 14.22
C ALA A 321 16.93 -8.79 14.90
N GLU A 322 17.21 -8.75 16.21
CA GLU A 322 17.54 -7.50 16.89
C GLU A 322 18.68 -6.85 16.12
N SER A 323 18.40 -5.75 15.45
CA SER A 323 19.38 -4.90 14.77
C SER A 323 19.63 -3.66 15.62
#